data_AF-A0A6N9TNF0-F1
#
_entry.id   AF-A0A6N9TNF0-F1
#
_cell.length_a   1.000
_cell.length_b   1.000
_cell.length_c   1.000
_cell.angle_alpha   90.00
_cell.angle_beta   90.00
_cell.angle_gamma   90.00
#
_symmetry.space_group_name_H-M   'P 1'
#
loop_
_entity.id
_entity.type
_entity.pdbx_description
1 polymer ?
#
loop_
_entity_poly.entity_id
_entity_poly.type
_entity_poly.pdbx_seq_one_letter_code
_entity_poly.pdbx_strand_id
1 'polypeptide(L)'
;MLTAAGAMAGPADLFVKTCGQCHVKGGQAPPVNPADKAMSVWEKYFRRGRHPVDLSGKISSDQLQIVVEYLKDHAADSDQPLAAVIPK
;
A
#
# COMPACT_ATOMS: atom_id res chain seq x y z
N MET A 1 11.71 2.44 29.07
CA MET A 1 10.66 3.41 28.70
C MET A 1 10.58 3.45 27.18
N LEU A 2 9.63 2.74 26.58
CA LEU A 2 9.27 2.97 25.17
C LEU A 2 7.84 3.51 25.17
N THR A 3 7.75 4.79 24.87
CA THR A 3 6.50 5.50 24.60
C THR A 3 5.79 4.83 23.43
N ALA A 4 4.61 4.28 23.71
CA ALA A 4 3.63 3.95 22.70
C ALA A 4 3.18 5.26 22.03
N ALA A 5 3.80 5.58 20.89
CA ALA A 5 3.25 6.55 19.96
C ALA A 5 1.87 6.01 19.53
N GLY A 6 0.84 6.85 19.70
CA GLY A 6 -0.57 6.46 19.67
C GLY A 6 -0.97 5.60 18.48
N ALA A 7 -1.93 4.70 18.73
CA ALA A 7 -2.59 3.78 17.80
C ALA A 7 -2.40 4.14 16.31
N MET A 8 -1.29 3.70 15.73
CA MET A 8 -1.13 3.68 14.30
C MET A 8 -2.10 2.62 13.80
N ALA A 9 -3.12 3.05 13.05
CA ALA A 9 -3.94 2.16 12.26
C ALA A 9 -2.99 1.21 11.50
N GLY A 10 -3.26 -0.10 11.50
CA GLY A 10 -2.29 -1.10 11.05
C GLY A 10 -1.89 -0.91 9.57
N PRO A 11 -0.91 -1.66 9.05
CA PRO A 11 -0.44 -1.49 7.67
C PRO A 11 -1.57 -1.57 6.61
N ALA A 12 -2.56 -2.42 6.85
CA ALA A 12 -3.78 -2.50 6.04
C ALA A 12 -4.61 -1.20 6.06
N ASP A 13 -4.84 -0.63 7.25
CA ASP A 13 -5.59 0.63 7.39
C ASP A 13 -4.83 1.79 6.76
N LEU A 14 -3.51 1.81 6.91
CA LEU A 14 -2.66 2.82 6.27
C LEU A 14 -2.80 2.73 4.75
N PHE A 15 -2.67 1.52 4.18
CA PHE A 15 -2.87 1.28 2.75
C PHE A 15 -4.25 1.77 2.26
N VAL A 16 -5.33 1.43 2.96
CA VAL A 16 -6.69 1.87 2.58
C VAL A 16 -6.82 3.40 2.67
N LYS A 17 -6.34 4.01 3.76
CA LYS A 17 -6.46 5.46 3.98
C LYS A 17 -5.63 6.29 3.01
N THR A 18 -4.48 5.80 2.55
CA THR A 18 -3.59 6.55 1.65
C THR A 18 -3.81 6.17 0.19
N CYS A 19 -3.74 4.89 -0.15
CA CYS A 19 -3.81 4.42 -1.53
C CYS A 19 -5.25 4.36 -2.04
N GLY A 20 -6.20 4.06 -1.14
CA GLY A 20 -7.63 4.04 -1.44
C GLY A 20 -8.22 5.42 -1.78
N GLN A 21 -7.51 6.53 -1.56
CA GLN A 21 -7.98 7.86 -1.98
C GLN A 21 -8.13 7.97 -3.51
N CYS A 22 -7.23 7.34 -4.25
CA CYS A 22 -7.25 7.34 -5.71
C CYS A 22 -7.67 5.99 -6.29
N HIS A 23 -7.25 4.88 -5.65
CA HIS A 23 -7.47 3.51 -6.12
C HIS A 23 -8.74 2.85 -5.55
N VAL A 24 -9.80 3.63 -5.33
CA VAL A 24 -11.14 3.09 -5.01
C VAL A 24 -11.97 2.94 -6.29
N LYS A 25 -13.03 2.14 -6.24
CA LYS A 25 -14.01 2.06 -7.34
C LYS A 25 -14.51 3.43 -7.76
N GLY A 26 -14.40 3.74 -9.06
CA GLY A 26 -14.81 5.04 -9.60
C GLY A 26 -13.90 6.21 -9.22
N GLY A 27 -12.76 5.92 -8.56
CA GLY A 27 -11.74 6.90 -8.22
C GLY A 27 -10.89 7.30 -9.43
N GLN A 28 -9.81 8.03 -9.13
CA GLN A 28 -8.90 8.59 -10.14
C GLN A 28 -8.00 7.53 -10.80
N ALA A 29 -7.88 6.35 -10.18
CA ALA A 29 -7.10 5.24 -10.69
C ALA A 29 -7.85 3.92 -10.49
N PRO A 30 -7.58 2.89 -11.32
CA PRO A 30 -8.18 1.57 -11.15
C PRO A 30 -7.94 1.03 -9.74
N PRO A 31 -8.91 0.30 -9.16
CA PRO A 31 -8.72 -0.35 -7.88
C PRO A 31 -7.49 -1.25 -7.85
N VAL A 32 -6.80 -1.23 -6.71
CA VAL A 32 -5.58 -2.01 -6.50
C VAL A 32 -5.58 -2.67 -5.13
N ASN A 33 -5.16 -3.93 -5.08
CA ASN A 33 -5.03 -4.75 -3.89
C ASN A 33 -3.67 -5.45 -3.86
N PRO A 34 -3.18 -5.85 -2.66
CA PRO A 34 -1.87 -6.51 -2.53
C PRO A 34 -1.69 -7.70 -3.48
N ALA A 35 -2.67 -8.60 -3.56
CA ALA A 35 -2.61 -9.79 -4.40
C ALA A 35 -2.83 -9.53 -5.90
N ASP A 36 -2.98 -8.28 -6.36
CA ASP A 36 -3.03 -7.99 -7.80
C ASP A 36 -1.64 -8.13 -8.47
N LYS A 37 -0.55 -8.20 -7.70
CA LYS A 37 0.82 -8.37 -8.22
C LYS A 37 1.66 -9.25 -7.31
N ALA A 38 2.73 -9.80 -7.88
CA ALA A 38 3.78 -10.52 -7.14
C ALA A 38 4.68 -9.56 -6.35
N MET A 39 5.34 -10.05 -5.30
CA MET A 39 6.24 -9.30 -4.41
C MET A 39 7.29 -8.52 -5.20
N SER A 40 7.95 -9.20 -6.13
CA SER A 40 9.03 -8.62 -6.94
C SER A 40 8.55 -7.49 -7.86
N VAL A 41 7.27 -7.50 -8.23
CA VAL A 41 6.67 -6.44 -9.04
C VAL A 41 6.42 -5.21 -8.18
N TRP A 42 5.89 -5.38 -6.96
CA TRP A 42 5.71 -4.27 -6.01
C TRP A 42 7.04 -3.61 -5.66
N GLU A 43 8.03 -4.40 -5.29
CA GLU A 43 9.36 -3.93 -4.93
C GLU A 43 10.00 -3.10 -6.07
N LYS A 44 9.95 -3.62 -7.31
CA LYS A 44 10.49 -2.92 -8.49
C LYS A 44 9.70 -1.66 -8.83
N TYR A 45 8.38 -1.67 -8.66
CA TYR A 45 7.50 -0.54 -8.99
C TYR A 45 7.84 0.69 -8.14
N PHE A 46 7.91 0.51 -6.82
CA PHE A 46 8.20 1.61 -5.89
C PHE A 46 9.68 1.99 -5.90
N ARG A 47 10.60 1.03 -6.00
CA ARG A 47 12.04 1.33 -6.14
C ARG A 47 12.35 2.20 -7.37
N ARG A 48 11.61 2.00 -8.46
CA ARG A 48 11.80 2.75 -9.72
C ARG A 48 10.97 4.03 -9.78
N GLY A 49 10.24 4.39 -8.71
CA GLY A 49 9.38 5.58 -8.70
C GLY A 49 8.33 5.60 -9.80
N ARG A 50 7.74 4.44 -10.14
CA ARG A 50 6.79 4.33 -11.28
C ARG A 50 5.37 4.80 -10.97
N HIS A 51 5.13 5.36 -9.78
CA HIS A 51 3.85 5.99 -9.48
C HIS A 51 3.67 7.24 -10.35
N PRO A 52 2.58 7.35 -11.14
CA PRO A 52 2.45 8.39 -12.17
C PRO A 52 2.25 9.80 -11.61
N VAL A 53 1.86 9.90 -10.34
CA VAL A 53 1.74 11.16 -9.61
C VAL A 53 2.69 11.18 -8.43
N ASP A 54 3.11 12.39 -8.06
CA ASP A 54 3.94 12.62 -6.89
C ASP A 54 3.16 12.27 -5.61
N LEU A 55 3.78 11.45 -4.77
CA LEU A 55 3.25 11.05 -3.47
C LEU A 55 3.78 11.96 -2.35
N SER A 56 4.71 12.86 -2.65
CA SER A 56 5.22 13.85 -1.70
C SER A 56 4.05 14.69 -1.15
N GLY A 57 4.00 14.83 0.17
CA GLY A 57 2.90 15.50 0.87
C GLY A 57 1.59 14.70 1.03
N LYS A 58 1.45 13.53 0.39
CA LYS A 58 0.31 12.61 0.62
C LYS A 58 0.63 11.51 1.63
N ILE A 59 1.88 11.09 1.67
CA ILE A 59 2.39 10.02 2.55
C ILE A 59 3.85 10.32 2.89
N SER A 60 4.28 10.06 4.14
CA SER A 60 5.69 10.17 4.50
C SER A 60 6.50 9.01 3.91
N SER A 61 7.83 9.15 3.82
CA SER A 61 8.70 8.06 3.34
C SER A 61 8.59 6.81 4.21
N ASP A 62 8.49 6.97 5.54
CA ASP A 62 8.33 5.86 6.48
C ASP A 62 6.99 5.15 6.30
N GLN A 63 5.89 5.91 6.14
CA GLN A 63 4.57 5.36 5.86
C GLN A 63 4.52 4.64 4.52
N LEU A 64 5.19 5.21 3.49
CA LEU A 64 5.30 4.56 2.19
C LEU A 64 6.05 3.23 2.32
N GLN A 65 7.12 3.17 3.11
CA GLN A 65 7.84 1.93 3.35
C GLN A 65 6.96 0.88 4.05
N ILE A 66 6.16 1.27 5.05
CA ILE A 66 5.19 0.36 5.70
C ILE A 66 4.18 -0.19 4.68
N VAL A 67 3.64 0.67 3.81
CA VAL A 67 2.70 0.23 2.76
C VAL A 67 3.37 -0.71 1.75
N VAL A 68 4.61 -0.42 1.34
CA VAL A 68 5.34 -1.29 0.40
C VAL A 68 5.62 -2.65 1.01
N GLU A 69 5.95 -2.71 2.30
CA GLU A 69 6.13 -4.00 2.99
C GLU A 69 4.81 -4.76 3.08
N TYR A 70 3.72 -4.09 3.46
CA TYR A 70 2.38 -4.68 3.45
C TYR A 70 1.98 -5.24 2.07
N LEU A 71 2.27 -4.52 0.99
CA LEU A 71 2.00 -5.00 -0.37
C LEU A 71 2.82 -6.25 -0.73
N LYS A 72 4.04 -6.39 -0.20
CA LYS A 72 4.89 -7.57 -0.41
C LYS A 72 4.41 -8.75 0.44
N ASP A 73 4.17 -8.54 1.73
CA ASP A 73 3.73 -9.59 2.67
C ASP A 73 2.38 -10.21 2.28
N HIS A 74 1.57 -9.47 1.52
CA HIS A 74 0.26 -9.91 1.02
C HIS A 74 0.16 -9.98 -0.50
N ALA A 75 1.30 -10.03 -1.19
CA ALA A 75 1.37 -10.18 -2.64
C ALA A 75 0.78 -11.51 -3.12
N ALA A 76 0.54 -11.64 -4.43
CA ALA A 76 -0.06 -12.84 -5.04
C ALA A 76 0.75 -14.13 -4.78
N ASP A 77 2.08 -14.01 -4.66
CA ASP A 77 3.05 -15.07 -4.44
C ASP A 77 3.59 -15.10 -3.00
N SER A 78 2.92 -14.42 -2.07
CA SER A 78 3.22 -14.49 -0.64
C SER A 78 2.54 -15.69 0.03
N ASP A 79 2.93 -16.00 1.26
CA ASP A 79 2.27 -17.01 2.09
C ASP A 79 0.86 -16.56 2.57
N GLN A 80 0.53 -15.27 2.44
CA GLN A 80 -0.72 -14.67 2.94
C GLN A 80 -1.34 -13.65 1.96
N PRO A 81 -1.71 -14.04 0.73
CA PRO A 81 -2.22 -13.11 -0.27
C PRO A 81 -3.56 -12.46 0.14
N LEU A 82 -3.71 -11.16 -0.11
CA LEU A 82 -4.97 -10.42 0.11
C LEU A 82 -5.48 -9.75 -1.18
N ALA A 83 -6.62 -10.23 -1.69
CA ALA A 83 -7.18 -9.80 -2.98
C ALA A 83 -8.25 -8.70 -2.91
N ALA A 84 -8.76 -8.38 -1.71
CA ALA A 84 -9.90 -7.46 -1.53
C ALA A 84 -9.77 -6.62 -0.24
N VAL A 85 -8.87 -5.64 -0.27
CA VAL A 85 -8.64 -4.71 0.85
C VAL A 85 -9.27 -3.35 0.56
N ILE A 86 -9.07 -2.82 -0.65
CA ILE A 86 -9.83 -1.69 -1.19
C ILE A 86 -11.02 -2.25 -1.99
N PRO A 87 -12.27 -1.83 -1.69
CA PRO A 87 -13.45 -2.29 -2.42
C PRO A 87 -13.39 -1.96 -3.92
N LYS A 88 -13.63 -2.97 -4.75
CA LYS A 88 -13.70 -2.87 -6.22
C LYS A 88 -15.09 -2.52 -6.73
#